data_AF-A0A183DC88-F1
#
_entry.id   AF-A0A183DC88-F1
#
_cell.length_a   1.000
_cell.length_b   1.000
_cell.length_c   1.000
_cell.angle_alpha   90.00
_cell.angle_beta   90.00
_cell.angle_gamma   90.00
#
_symmetry.space_group_name_H-M   'P 1'
#
loop_
_entity.id
_entity.type
_entity.pdbx_description
1 polymer ?
#
loop_
_entity_poly.entity_id
_entity_poly.type
_entity_poly.pdbx_seq_one_letter_code
_entity_poly.pdbx_strand_id
1 'polypeptide(L)'
;MHQSGPRSAPGFNCRGLTGQRAEIFKFLHFNGDPVVGASVDAIRAGIPRNVFNAYTFADDIENLASEGLIYATSDDEHFAINE
;
A
#
# COMPACT_ATOMS: atom_id res chain seq x y z
N MET A 1 25.02 -23.14 -15.11
CA MET A 1 25.02 -21.68 -14.87
C MET A 1 23.57 -21.23 -14.87
N HIS A 2 22.94 -21.08 -13.70
CA HIS A 2 21.54 -20.61 -13.60
C HIS A 2 21.55 -19.13 -13.23
N GLN A 3 20.90 -18.33 -14.06
CA GLN A 3 20.84 -16.87 -13.99
C GLN A 3 19.94 -16.43 -12.82
N SER A 4 20.50 -15.63 -11.92
CA SER A 4 19.80 -14.96 -10.83
C SER A 4 19.34 -13.58 -11.32
N GLY A 5 18.19 -13.50 -11.98
CA GLY A 5 17.47 -12.24 -12.16
C GLY A 5 16.70 -11.90 -10.88
N PRO A 6 16.52 -10.61 -10.52
CA PRO A 6 15.65 -10.26 -9.41
C PRO A 6 14.24 -10.76 -9.75
N ARG A 7 13.65 -11.54 -8.84
CA ARG A 7 12.26 -11.99 -8.98
C ARG A 7 11.36 -10.75 -8.89
N SER A 8 11.11 -10.11 -10.03
CA SER A 8 9.92 -9.29 -10.20
C SER A 8 8.75 -10.23 -9.96
N ALA A 9 8.10 -10.09 -8.81
CA ALA A 9 6.91 -10.87 -8.47
C ALA A 9 5.89 -10.75 -9.62
N PRO A 10 5.25 -11.86 -10.03
CA PRO A 10 4.32 -11.84 -11.15
C PRO A 10 3.12 -10.95 -10.80
N GLY A 11 2.97 -9.85 -11.55
CA GLY A 11 1.73 -9.09 -11.72
C GLY A 11 0.99 -8.72 -10.44
N PHE A 12 1.60 -7.89 -9.57
CA PHE A 12 0.78 -7.18 -8.59
C PHE A 12 -0.12 -6.20 -9.33
N ASN A 13 -1.38 -6.58 -9.54
CA ASN A 13 -2.40 -5.73 -10.14
C ASN A 13 -2.80 -4.68 -9.10
N CYS A 14 -2.14 -3.53 -9.11
CA CYS A 14 -2.52 -2.36 -8.28
C CYS A 14 -3.90 -1.79 -8.67
N ARG A 15 -4.81 -2.55 -9.29
CA ARG A 15 -6.13 -2.10 -9.79
C ARG A 15 -6.07 -0.83 -10.66
N GLY A 16 -4.98 -0.62 -11.39
CA GLY A 16 -4.76 0.59 -12.21
C GLY A 16 -4.21 1.80 -11.45
N LEU A 17 -3.93 1.68 -10.16
CA LEU A 17 -3.28 2.72 -9.36
C LEU A 17 -1.85 2.97 -9.84
N THR A 18 -1.42 4.23 -9.71
CA THR A 18 -0.05 4.67 -10.02
C THR A 18 0.50 5.55 -8.90
N GLY A 19 1.83 5.73 -8.87
CA GLY A 19 2.47 6.65 -7.92
C GLY A 19 2.32 6.22 -6.46
N GLN A 20 2.11 7.18 -5.57
CA GLN A 20 2.06 6.97 -4.11
C GLN A 20 0.93 6.01 -3.71
N ARG A 21 -0.27 6.18 -4.28
CA ARG A 21 -1.41 5.28 -4.07
C ARG A 21 -1.11 3.81 -4.39
N ALA A 22 -0.37 3.57 -5.49
CA ALA A 22 0.04 2.21 -5.86
C ALA A 22 1.00 1.60 -4.83
N GLU A 23 1.97 2.38 -4.35
CA GLU A 23 2.92 1.89 -3.34
C GLU A 23 2.26 1.69 -1.97
N ILE A 24 1.26 2.52 -1.59
CA ILE A 24 0.43 2.28 -0.39
C ILE A 24 -0.29 0.93 -0.51
N PHE A 25 -1.04 0.74 -1.60
CA PHE A 25 -1.84 -0.48 -1.81
C PHE A 25 -0.94 -1.73 -1.87
N LYS A 26 0.21 -1.62 -2.53
CA LYS A 26 1.23 -2.66 -2.60
C LYS A 26 1.83 -2.98 -1.24
N PHE A 27 2.17 -1.97 -0.45
CA PHE A 27 2.70 -2.18 0.88
C PHE A 27 1.70 -2.94 1.74
N LEU A 28 0.43 -2.52 1.74
CA LEU A 28 -0.64 -3.17 2.49
C LEU A 28 -0.90 -4.59 2.02
N HIS A 29 -0.83 -4.88 0.73
CA HIS A 29 -1.01 -6.26 0.24
C HIS A 29 0.12 -7.20 0.65
N PHE A 30 1.37 -6.74 0.64
CA PHE A 30 2.51 -7.61 0.95
C PHE A 30 2.85 -7.68 2.44
N ASN A 31 2.50 -6.66 3.22
CA ASN A 31 2.92 -6.52 4.62
C ASN A 31 1.76 -6.27 5.59
N GLY A 32 0.57 -5.94 5.11
CA GLY A 32 -0.59 -5.68 5.95
C GLY A 32 -1.20 -6.98 6.45
N ASP A 33 -1.50 -7.02 7.75
CA ASP A 33 -2.29 -8.09 8.34
C ASP A 33 -3.78 -7.85 8.00
N PRO A 34 -4.56 -8.86 7.58
CA PRO A 34 -5.97 -8.66 7.22
C PRO A 34 -6.87 -8.35 8.43
N VAL A 35 -6.45 -8.67 9.65
CA VAL A 35 -7.20 -8.46 10.89
C VAL A 35 -6.74 -7.16 11.57
N VAL A 36 -5.43 -6.95 11.65
CA VAL A 36 -4.82 -5.81 12.38
C VAL A 36 -4.51 -4.63 11.46
N GLY A 37 -4.33 -4.88 10.16
CA GLY A 37 -3.87 -3.87 9.21
C GLY A 37 -2.38 -3.55 9.36
N ALA A 38 -1.97 -2.44 8.74
CA ALA A 38 -0.68 -1.80 8.98
C ALA A 38 -0.91 -0.35 9.40
N SER A 39 -0.08 0.14 10.32
CA SER A 39 -0.15 1.52 10.78
C SER A 39 0.25 2.51 9.70
N VAL A 40 -0.30 3.72 9.76
CA VAL A 40 0.07 4.86 8.91
C VAL A 40 1.58 5.07 8.85
N ASP A 41 2.28 5.00 9.97
CA ASP A 41 3.73 5.16 10.02
C ASP A 41 4.47 4.03 9.27
N ALA A 42 4.00 2.79 9.40
CA ALA A 42 4.58 1.66 8.69
C ALA A 42 4.35 1.77 7.18
N ILE A 43 3.14 2.14 6.76
CA ILE A 43 2.79 2.40 5.35
C ILE A 43 3.71 3.49 4.79
N ARG A 44 3.84 4.61 5.51
CA ARG A 44 4.69 5.73 5.13
C ARG A 44 6.15 5.30 4.96
N ALA A 45 6.68 4.51 5.88
CA ALA A 45 8.05 3.99 5.81
C ALA A 45 8.26 3.00 4.66
N GLY A 46 7.20 2.32 4.23
CA GLY A 46 7.20 1.40 3.10
C GLY A 46 7.23 2.05 1.71
N ILE A 47 6.94 3.36 1.62
CA ILE A 47 6.90 4.07 0.33
C ILE A 47 8.31 4.60 -0.03
N PRO A 48 8.81 4.33 -1.24
CA PRO A 48 10.07 4.90 -1.71
C PRO A 48 10.09 6.43 -1.63
N ARG A 49 11.18 7.02 -1.13
CA ARG A 49 11.31 8.48 -0.93
C ARG A 49 11.10 9.32 -2.19
N ASN A 50 11.36 8.77 -3.37
CA ASN A 50 11.16 9.43 -4.66
C ASN A 50 9.69 9.42 -5.13
N VAL A 51 8.85 8.62 -4.48
CA VAL A 51 7.40 8.52 -4.74
C VAL A 51 6.60 9.17 -3.60
N PHE A 52 7.12 9.11 -2.38
CA PHE A 52 6.46 9.66 -1.20
C PHE A 52 6.30 11.18 -1.29
N ASN A 53 5.05 11.63 -1.17
CA ASN A 53 4.68 13.02 -1.00
C ASN A 53 3.87 13.17 0.30
N ALA A 54 4.38 13.94 1.26
CA ALA A 54 3.72 14.11 2.55
C ALA A 54 2.41 14.91 2.44
N TYR A 55 2.29 15.80 1.45
CA TYR A 55 1.13 16.68 1.30
C TYR A 55 -0.10 15.95 0.77
N THR A 56 0.08 14.89 -0.02
CA THR A 56 -1.01 14.12 -0.63
C THR A 56 -1.26 12.79 0.07
N PHE A 57 -0.43 12.43 1.05
CA PHE A 57 -0.46 11.10 1.65
C PHE A 57 -1.77 10.80 2.39
N ALA A 58 -2.31 11.77 3.14
CA ALA A 58 -3.59 11.61 3.84
C ALA A 58 -4.75 11.46 2.82
N ASP A 59 -4.84 12.37 1.84
CA ASP A 59 -5.81 12.28 0.75
C ASP A 59 -5.70 10.95 -0.02
N ASP A 60 -4.48 10.45 -0.26
CA ASP A 60 -4.27 9.18 -0.96
C ASP A 60 -4.86 8.00 -0.19
N ILE A 61 -4.70 7.96 1.15
CA ILE A 61 -5.33 6.94 2.00
C ILE A 61 -6.86 7.09 1.98
N GLU A 62 -7.39 8.30 2.15
CA GLU A 62 -8.84 8.55 2.13
C GLU A 62 -9.47 8.19 0.77
N ASN A 63 -8.78 8.49 -0.34
CA ASN A 63 -9.22 8.13 -1.68
C ASN A 63 -9.24 6.62 -1.87
N LEU A 64 -8.21 5.91 -1.43
CA LEU A 64 -8.17 4.44 -1.48
C LEU A 64 -9.29 3.83 -0.64
N ALA A 65 -9.58 4.39 0.53
CA ALA A 65 -10.65 3.93 1.40
C ALA A 65 -12.04 4.22 0.79
N SER A 66 -12.23 5.41 0.23
CA SER A 66 -13.47 5.84 -0.43
C SER A 66 -13.77 5.03 -1.70
N GLU A 67 -12.73 4.63 -2.44
CA GLU A 67 -12.85 3.69 -3.57
C GLU A 67 -13.06 2.23 -3.12
N GLY A 68 -13.06 1.96 -1.81
CA GLY A 68 -13.26 0.63 -1.24
C GLY A 68 -12.09 -0.32 -1.50
N LEU A 69 -10.89 0.20 -1.77
CA LEU A 69 -9.68 -0.58 -2.00
C LEU A 69 -8.98 -0.95 -0.70
N ILE A 70 -9.11 -0.12 0.32
CA ILE A 70 -8.61 -0.36 1.67
C ILE A 70 -9.72 -0.03 2.67
N TYR A 71 -9.58 -0.48 3.91
CA TYR A 71 -10.46 -0.10 5.01
C TYR A 71 -9.65 0.09 6.29
N ALA A 72 -10.14 0.98 7.16
CA ALA A 72 -9.64 1.10 8.53
C ALA A 72 -10.06 -0.13 9.35
N THR A 73 -9.15 -0.67 10.14
CA THR A 73 -9.33 -1.94 10.86
C THR A 73 -9.82 -1.70 12.29
N SER A 74 -8.93 -1.81 13.28
CA SER A 74 -9.25 -1.66 14.70
C SER A 74 -9.37 -0.19 15.12
N ASP A 75 -8.70 0.70 14.39
CA ASP A 75 -8.64 2.15 14.63
C ASP A 75 -8.40 2.89 13.31
N ASP A 76 -8.50 4.21 13.36
CA ASP A 76 -8.39 5.10 12.21
C ASP A 76 -6.94 5.28 11.69
N GLU A 77 -5.95 4.67 12.35
CA GLU A 77 -4.54 4.74 11.97
C GLU A 77 -4.02 3.41 11.39
N HIS A 78 -4.83 2.35 11.38
CA HIS A 78 -4.47 1.04 10.83
C HIS A 78 -5.34 0.63 9.65
N PHE A 79 -4.71 0.36 8.51
CA PHE A 79 -5.40 0.06 7.26
C PHE A 79 -5.07 -1.34 6.74
N ALA A 80 -6.05 -2.00 6.15
CA ALA A 80 -5.88 -3.27 5.44
C ALA A 80 -6.46 -3.17 4.02
N ILE A 81 -6.03 -4.05 3.12
CA ILE A 81 -6.60 -4.14 1.77
C ILE A 81 -7.98 -4.80 1.81
N ASN A 82 -8.88 -4.32 0.96
CA ASN A 82 -10.17 -4.96 0.72
C ASN A 82 -10.05 -5.85 -0.53
N GLU A 83 -9.96 -7.16 -0.33
CA GLU A 83 -9.83 -8.14 -1.41
C GLU A 83 -11.14 -8.37 -2.18
#